data_AF-A0A8T5UJP6-F1
#
_entry.id   AF-A0A8T5UJP6-F1
#
_cell.length_a   1.000
_cell.length_b   1.000
_cell.length_c   1.000
_cell.angle_alpha   90.00
_cell.angle_beta   90.00
_cell.angle_gamma   90.00
#
_symmetry.space_group_name_H-M   'P 1'
#
loop_
_entity.id
_entity.type
_entity.pdbx_description
1 polymer ?
#
loop_
_entity_poly.entity_id
_entity_poly.type
_entity_poly.pdbx_seq_one_letter_code
_entity_poly.pdbx_strand_id
1 'polypeptide(L)'
;MNSKKSKIKTKVSSIFTSISSYLILLFQYVPATGIWFGIMSIPFVTYLTFFFQNPSILFYDIQFILGTYGVYIVFFGLFFYIYSLIYQITHRKQLMREGPYKYVRHPQYFAFIIITLGMTVITFQTSPIFEFPVSYENGFSILFFIWIGEVIAYILLGKIEEIALKSKYGDNFLEYRDSVAFIIPFLKIRITKIDKA
;
A
#
# COMPACT_ATOMS: atom_id res chain seq x y z
N MET A 1 16.23 34.63 3.85
CA MET A 1 14.89 34.25 4.38
C MET A 1 14.20 33.09 3.63
N ASN A 2 14.65 32.70 2.42
CA ASN A 2 14.01 31.65 1.60
C ASN A 2 14.29 30.18 1.98
N SER A 3 15.41 29.85 2.65
CA SER A 3 15.74 28.43 2.92
C SER A 3 14.93 27.79 4.05
N LYS A 4 14.46 28.59 5.03
CA LYS A 4 13.66 28.09 6.16
C LYS A 4 12.22 27.76 5.75
N LYS A 5 11.59 28.60 4.91
CA LYS A 5 10.27 28.32 4.30
C LYS A 5 10.32 27.07 3.39
N SER A 6 11.39 26.92 2.60
CA SER A 6 11.63 25.72 1.77
C SER A 6 11.77 24.45 2.61
N LYS A 7 12.56 24.48 3.69
CA LYS A 7 12.73 23.35 4.63
C LYS A 7 11.43 22.96 5.36
N ILE A 8 10.62 23.94 5.75
CA ILE A 8 9.33 23.67 6.41
C ILE A 8 8.34 23.06 5.41
N LYS A 9 8.25 23.60 4.20
CA LYS A 9 7.37 23.07 3.14
C LYS A 9 7.73 21.63 2.76
N THR A 10 9.02 21.32 2.64
CA THR A 10 9.49 19.95 2.37
C THR A 10 9.24 18.99 3.52
N LYS A 11 9.39 19.44 4.77
CA LYS A 11 9.08 18.62 5.95
C LYS A 11 7.58 18.32 6.07
N VAL A 12 6.72 19.33 5.89
CA VAL A 12 5.26 19.16 5.89
C VAL A 12 4.81 18.24 4.75
N SER A 13 5.38 18.41 3.55
CA SER A 13 5.09 17.52 2.42
C SER A 13 5.49 16.07 2.73
N SER A 14 6.69 15.82 3.28
CA SER A 14 7.12 14.46 3.61
C SER A 14 6.24 13.78 4.67
N ILE A 15 5.77 14.56 5.66
CA ILE A 15 4.86 14.07 6.69
C ILE A 15 3.49 13.77 6.08
N PHE A 16 2.98 14.65 5.22
CA PHE A 16 1.71 14.44 4.53
C PHE A 16 1.76 13.20 3.64
N THR A 17 2.84 12.98 2.89
CA THR A 17 2.99 11.79 2.03
C THR A 17 3.10 10.51 2.85
N SER A 18 3.80 10.52 3.99
CA SER A 18 3.80 9.37 4.91
C SER A 18 2.41 9.13 5.49
N ILE A 19 1.73 10.16 6.00
CA ILE A 19 0.40 10.03 6.61
C ILE A 19 -0.65 9.60 5.58
N SER A 20 -0.61 10.13 4.35
CA SER A 20 -1.54 9.75 3.28
C SER A 20 -1.38 8.28 2.90
N SER A 21 -0.16 7.75 2.95
CA SER A 21 0.11 6.34 2.68
C SER A 21 -0.53 5.43 3.74
N TYR A 22 -0.51 5.86 5.00
CA TYR A 22 -1.16 5.14 6.11
C TYR A 22 -2.68 5.36 6.17
N LEU A 23 -3.17 6.52 5.74
CA LEU A 23 -4.61 6.79 5.63
C LEU A 23 -5.29 5.86 4.64
N ILE A 24 -4.62 5.48 3.54
CA ILE A 24 -5.17 4.50 2.59
C ILE A 24 -5.48 3.16 3.29
N LEU A 25 -4.62 2.72 4.23
CA LEU A 25 -4.89 1.51 5.03
C LEU A 25 -6.04 1.68 6.02
N LEU A 26 -6.26 2.89 6.56
CA LEU A 26 -7.38 3.16 7.46
C LEU A 26 -8.74 3.15 6.74
N PHE A 27 -8.75 3.51 5.46
CA PHE A 27 -9.91 3.44 4.59
C PHE A 27 -9.98 2.14 3.78
N GLN A 28 -9.04 1.21 4.00
CA GLN A 28 -9.04 -0.10 3.37
C GLN A 28 -10.23 -0.90 3.90
N TYR A 29 -10.95 -1.52 2.96
CA TYR A 29 -11.90 -2.55 3.32
C TYR A 29 -11.14 -3.77 3.83
N VAL A 30 -11.41 -4.18 5.07
CA VAL A 30 -10.86 -5.40 5.67
C VAL A 30 -11.77 -6.57 5.26
N PRO A 31 -11.22 -7.66 4.71
CA PRO A 31 -12.00 -8.84 4.38
C PRO A 31 -12.44 -9.55 5.65
N ALA A 32 -13.58 -10.20 5.53
CA ALA A 32 -14.43 -10.66 6.61
C ALA A 32 -13.71 -11.55 7.61
N THR A 33 -13.32 -11.00 8.75
CA THR A 33 -12.98 -11.79 9.91
C THR A 33 -14.19 -11.75 10.85
N GLY A 34 -14.64 -12.90 11.37
CA GLY A 34 -15.50 -12.92 12.55
C GLY A 34 -16.83 -13.64 12.38
N ILE A 35 -17.81 -13.23 13.20
CA ILE A 35 -19.21 -13.72 13.24
C ILE A 35 -19.94 -13.56 11.89
N TRP A 36 -19.35 -12.85 10.94
CA TRP A 36 -20.04 -12.23 9.82
C TRP A 36 -19.46 -12.60 8.45
N PHE A 37 -18.90 -13.81 8.32
CA PHE A 37 -18.45 -14.46 7.06
C PHE A 37 -19.02 -13.79 5.78
N GLY A 38 -18.35 -12.74 5.29
CA GLY A 38 -18.92 -11.89 4.24
C GLY A 38 -18.74 -10.36 4.36
N ILE A 39 -18.42 -9.80 5.53
CA ILE A 39 -18.19 -8.33 5.60
C ILE A 39 -16.93 -7.96 4.81
N MET A 40 -17.13 -7.35 3.65
CA MET A 40 -16.08 -6.56 2.99
C MET A 40 -16.65 -5.18 2.71
N SER A 41 -16.97 -4.46 3.79
CA SER A 41 -17.70 -3.20 3.67
C SER A 41 -17.70 -2.33 4.93
N ILE A 42 -16.84 -2.61 5.91
CA ILE A 42 -16.79 -1.83 7.15
C ILE A 42 -15.37 -1.25 7.30
N PRO A 43 -15.22 0.09 7.34
CA PRO A 43 -13.94 0.73 7.59
C PRO A 43 -13.27 0.14 8.83
N PHE A 44 -11.94 0.01 8.82
CA PHE A 44 -11.19 -0.61 9.94
C PHE A 44 -11.55 -0.02 11.31
N VAL A 45 -11.82 1.30 11.36
CA VAL A 45 -12.28 1.99 12.57
C VAL A 45 -13.60 1.43 13.12
N THR A 46 -14.52 1.05 12.27
CA THR A 46 -15.83 0.52 12.67
C THR A 46 -15.71 -0.95 13.09
N TYR A 47 -14.80 -1.71 12.48
CA TYR A 47 -14.44 -3.04 12.97
C TYR A 47 -13.91 -3.00 14.41
N LEU A 48 -12.99 -2.07 14.72
CA LEU A 48 -12.44 -1.92 16.07
C LEU A 48 -13.54 -1.67 17.11
N THR A 49 -14.54 -0.85 16.78
CA THR A 49 -15.70 -0.62 17.66
C THR A 49 -16.46 -1.92 17.96
N PHE A 50 -16.72 -2.74 16.96
CA PHE A 50 -17.40 -4.04 17.15
C PHE A 50 -16.55 -5.05 17.91
N PHE A 51 -15.25 -5.09 17.65
CA PHE A 51 -14.30 -5.94 18.36
C PHE A 51 -14.33 -5.68 19.88
N PHE A 52 -14.33 -4.41 20.30
CA PHE A 52 -14.41 -4.06 21.71
C PHE A 52 -15.77 -4.36 22.34
N GLN A 53 -16.85 -4.44 21.54
CA GLN A 53 -18.17 -4.84 22.01
C GLN A 53 -18.33 -6.36 22.12
N ASN A 54 -17.69 -7.12 21.23
CA ASN A 54 -17.78 -8.59 21.17
C ASN A 54 -16.40 -9.22 20.90
N PRO A 55 -15.56 -9.44 21.93
CA PRO A 55 -14.22 -10.00 21.74
C PRO A 55 -14.18 -11.42 21.15
N SER A 56 -15.30 -12.16 21.24
CA SER A 56 -15.44 -13.50 20.66
C SER A 56 -15.29 -13.52 19.13
N ILE A 57 -15.43 -12.37 18.46
CA ILE A 57 -15.14 -12.16 17.05
C ILE A 57 -13.74 -12.70 16.70
N LEU A 58 -12.75 -12.51 17.59
CA LEU A 58 -11.37 -12.96 17.40
C LEU A 58 -11.24 -14.47 17.13
N PHE A 59 -12.09 -15.30 17.74
CA PHE A 59 -12.03 -16.74 17.52
C PHE A 59 -12.47 -17.11 16.10
N TYR A 60 -13.55 -16.49 15.63
CA TYR A 60 -14.04 -16.67 14.27
C TYR A 60 -13.08 -16.08 13.23
N ASP A 61 -12.42 -14.96 13.55
CA ASP A 61 -11.35 -14.39 12.74
C ASP A 61 -10.22 -15.38 12.52
N ILE A 62 -9.74 -16.00 13.60
CA ILE A 62 -8.62 -16.95 13.53
C ILE A 62 -9.01 -18.16 12.68
N GLN A 63 -10.21 -18.71 12.87
CA GLN A 63 -10.69 -19.84 12.07
C GLN A 63 -10.77 -19.47 10.58
N PHE A 64 -11.27 -18.29 10.27
CA PHE A 64 -11.37 -17.79 8.90
C PHE A 64 -9.99 -17.52 8.26
N ILE A 65 -9.07 -16.91 9.03
CA ILE A 65 -7.71 -16.60 8.60
C ILE A 65 -6.95 -17.90 8.26
N LEU A 66 -7.14 -18.96 9.04
CA LEU A 66 -6.49 -20.25 8.79
C LEU A 66 -7.08 -20.99 7.58
N GLY A 67 -8.28 -20.62 7.12
CA GLY A 67 -8.99 -21.29 6.02
C GLY A 67 -8.83 -20.65 4.63
N THR A 68 -8.20 -19.48 4.52
CA THR A 68 -8.20 -18.68 3.27
C THR A 68 -6.81 -18.47 2.67
N TYR A 69 -6.66 -18.74 1.38
CA TYR A 69 -5.35 -18.67 0.71
C TYR A 69 -4.77 -17.25 0.63
N GLY A 70 -5.62 -16.22 0.59
CA GLY A 70 -5.15 -14.84 0.50
C GLY A 70 -4.41 -14.36 1.76
N VAL A 71 -4.58 -15.05 2.89
CA VAL A 71 -3.85 -14.76 4.13
C VAL A 71 -2.35 -14.96 3.98
N TYR A 72 -1.92 -15.97 3.23
CA TYR A 72 -0.49 -16.18 2.96
C TYR A 72 0.12 -15.01 2.17
N ILE A 73 -0.66 -14.44 1.24
CA ILE A 73 -0.26 -13.26 0.46
C ILE A 73 -0.15 -12.05 1.39
N VAL A 74 -1.14 -11.84 2.27
CA VAL A 74 -1.13 -10.76 3.27
C VAL A 74 0.08 -10.87 4.19
N PHE A 75 0.37 -12.05 4.75
CA PHE A 75 1.53 -12.24 5.62
C PHE A 75 2.85 -12.03 4.91
N PHE A 76 2.97 -12.48 3.66
CA PHE A 76 4.16 -12.20 2.85
C PHE A 76 4.36 -10.69 2.63
N GLY A 77 3.28 -9.98 2.27
CA GLY A 77 3.30 -8.53 2.13
C GLY A 77 3.63 -7.82 3.44
N LEU A 78 3.08 -8.26 4.58
CA LEU A 78 3.33 -7.70 5.91
C LEU A 78 4.78 -7.89 6.34
N PHE A 79 5.34 -9.09 6.14
CA PHE A 79 6.74 -9.36 6.39
C PHE A 79 7.64 -8.43 5.57
N PHE A 80 7.35 -8.30 4.27
CA PHE A 80 8.11 -7.42 3.38
C PHE A 80 7.97 -5.94 3.76
N TYR A 81 6.79 -5.52 4.21
CA TYR A 81 6.54 -4.18 4.73
C TYR A 81 7.37 -3.90 5.99
N ILE A 82 7.34 -4.80 6.98
CA ILE A 82 8.10 -4.66 8.23
C ILE A 82 9.60 -4.59 7.92
N TYR A 83 10.10 -5.47 7.07
CA TYR A 83 11.50 -5.43 6.62
C TYR A 83 11.87 -4.08 6.00
N SER A 84 11.02 -3.57 5.11
CA SER A 84 11.21 -2.27 4.44
C SER A 84 11.15 -1.10 5.41
N LEU A 85 10.22 -1.13 6.37
CA LEU A 85 10.05 -0.12 7.40
C LEU A 85 11.25 -0.06 8.35
N ILE A 86 11.69 -1.21 8.86
CA ILE A 86 12.88 -1.30 9.73
C ILE A 86 14.10 -0.75 8.99
N TYR A 87 14.29 -1.14 7.72
CA TYR A 87 15.39 -0.62 6.92
C TYR A 87 15.30 0.90 6.74
N GLN A 88 14.11 1.42 6.42
CA GLN A 88 13.88 2.85 6.22
C GLN A 88 14.17 3.67 7.48
N ILE A 89 13.67 3.22 8.63
CA ILE A 89 13.88 3.91 9.92
C ILE A 89 15.37 3.94 10.28
N THR A 90 16.09 2.84 10.02
CA THR A 90 17.51 2.68 10.34
C THR A 90 18.41 3.54 9.44
N HIS A 91 18.04 3.70 8.15
CA HIS A 91 18.89 4.35 7.14
C HIS A 91 18.36 5.72 6.64
N ARG A 92 17.38 6.32 7.32
CA ARG A 92 16.64 7.53 6.88
C ARG A 92 17.46 8.78 6.54
N LYS A 93 18.73 8.84 6.95
CA LYS A 93 19.60 10.02 6.78
C LYS A 93 20.25 10.12 5.40
N GLN A 94 20.28 9.02 4.64
CA GLN A 94 20.96 8.92 3.35
C GLN A 94 20.01 8.47 2.24
N LEU A 95 20.49 8.51 0.99
CA LEU A 95 19.79 7.87 -0.12
C LEU A 95 19.91 6.35 0.04
N MET A 96 18.80 5.69 0.31
CA MET A 96 18.73 4.24 0.53
C MET A 96 18.91 3.52 -0.81
N ARG A 97 19.96 2.71 -0.95
CA ARG A 97 20.29 1.95 -2.16
C ARG A 97 20.48 0.44 -1.90
N GLU A 98 20.43 0.02 -0.64
CA GLU A 98 20.66 -1.38 -0.25
C GLU A 98 19.43 -2.01 0.41
N GLY A 99 19.55 -3.27 0.80
CA GLY A 99 18.43 -4.03 1.34
C GLY A 99 17.27 -4.11 0.34
N PRO A 100 16.02 -3.80 0.75
CA PRO A 100 14.87 -3.87 -0.16
C PRO A 100 14.94 -2.80 -1.27
N TYR A 101 15.62 -1.68 -1.01
CA TYR A 101 15.80 -0.58 -1.95
C TYR A 101 16.77 -0.91 -3.09
N LYS A 102 17.52 -2.02 -3.02
CA LYS A 102 18.33 -2.51 -4.14
C LYS A 102 17.48 -3.06 -5.28
N TYR A 103 16.30 -3.61 -4.97
CA TYR A 103 15.45 -4.31 -5.93
C TYR A 103 14.37 -3.39 -6.51
N VAL A 104 13.73 -2.60 -5.65
CA VAL A 104 12.66 -1.67 -6.01
C VAL A 104 12.82 -0.37 -5.25
N ARG A 105 12.48 0.76 -5.86
CA ARG A 105 12.68 2.09 -5.26
C ARG A 105 11.66 2.42 -4.18
N HIS A 106 10.45 1.89 -4.29
CA HIS A 106 9.40 2.04 -3.28
C HIS A 106 8.94 0.68 -2.73
N PRO A 107 9.78 -0.01 -1.94
CA PRO A 107 9.46 -1.35 -1.44
C PRO A 107 8.26 -1.36 -0.49
N GLN A 108 8.00 -0.26 0.24
CA GLN A 108 6.82 -0.14 1.09
C GLN A 108 5.51 -0.12 0.28
N TYR A 109 5.48 0.60 -0.84
CA TYR A 109 4.30 0.62 -1.72
C TYR A 109 4.10 -0.73 -2.40
N PHE A 110 5.18 -1.41 -2.78
CA PHE A 110 5.09 -2.78 -3.27
C PHE A 110 4.51 -3.73 -2.20
N ALA A 111 4.96 -3.60 -0.95
CA ALA A 111 4.43 -4.37 0.17
C ALA A 111 2.92 -4.13 0.37
N PHE A 112 2.49 -2.87 0.33
CA PHE A 112 1.06 -2.55 0.44
C PHE A 112 0.26 -3.13 -0.71
N ILE A 113 0.71 -3.02 -1.96
CA ILE A 113 0.02 -3.63 -3.10
C ILE A 113 -0.16 -5.15 -2.92
N ILE A 114 0.85 -5.85 -2.37
CA ILE A 114 0.74 -7.28 -2.05
C ILE A 114 -0.30 -7.52 -0.95
N ILE A 115 -0.25 -6.74 0.13
CA ILE A 115 -1.20 -6.85 1.24
C ILE A 115 -2.62 -6.63 0.72
N THR A 116 -2.87 -5.54 0.00
CA THR A 116 -4.20 -5.20 -0.51
C THR A 116 -4.69 -6.23 -1.52
N LEU A 117 -3.81 -6.79 -2.36
CA LEU A 117 -4.14 -7.89 -3.25
C LEU A 117 -4.57 -9.14 -2.47
N GLY A 118 -3.82 -9.51 -1.43
CA GLY A 118 -4.18 -10.62 -0.55
C GLY A 118 -5.56 -10.42 0.08
N MET A 119 -5.85 -9.20 0.53
CA MET A 119 -7.17 -8.84 1.09
C MET A 119 -8.28 -8.93 0.03
N THR A 120 -8.05 -8.47 -1.19
CA THR A 120 -8.98 -8.61 -2.32
C THR A 120 -9.24 -10.09 -2.65
N VAL A 121 -8.21 -10.95 -2.62
CA VAL A 121 -8.35 -12.39 -2.84
C VAL A 121 -9.18 -13.07 -1.75
N ILE A 122 -8.95 -12.72 -0.48
CA ILE A 122 -9.78 -13.22 0.63
C ILE A 122 -11.25 -12.83 0.39
N THR A 123 -11.48 -11.62 -0.12
CA THR A 123 -12.84 -11.15 -0.39
C THR A 123 -13.56 -12.00 -1.43
N PHE A 124 -12.86 -12.44 -2.48
CA PHE A 124 -13.44 -13.31 -3.50
C PHE A 124 -13.92 -14.67 -2.96
N GLN A 125 -13.49 -15.04 -1.75
CA GLN A 125 -13.90 -16.24 -1.04
C GLN A 125 -15.06 -15.98 -0.06
N THR A 126 -15.59 -14.75 -0.03
CA THR A 126 -16.62 -14.29 0.91
C THR A 126 -17.74 -13.52 0.22
N SER A 127 -18.97 -13.58 0.74
CA SER A 127 -20.12 -12.87 0.17
C SER A 127 -20.24 -11.44 0.73
N PRO A 128 -20.19 -10.37 -0.09
CA PRO A 128 -20.26 -8.98 0.42
C PRO A 128 -21.57 -8.69 1.15
N ILE A 129 -21.53 -7.90 2.24
CA ILE A 129 -22.71 -7.46 3.01
C ILE A 129 -23.48 -6.34 2.32
N PHE A 130 -22.77 -5.38 1.73
CA PHE A 130 -23.42 -4.43 0.83
C PHE A 130 -23.55 -5.11 -0.52
N GLU A 131 -24.75 -5.58 -0.82
CA GLU A 131 -25.18 -5.71 -2.20
C GLU A 131 -25.04 -4.30 -2.80
N PHE A 132 -23.92 -4.05 -3.48
CA PHE A 132 -23.92 -2.99 -4.46
C PHE A 132 -25.15 -3.29 -5.35
N PRO A 133 -25.98 -2.29 -5.71
CA PRO A 133 -27.15 -2.49 -6.55
C PRO A 133 -26.80 -2.97 -7.98
N VAL A 134 -25.56 -3.39 -8.18
CA VAL A 134 -25.01 -4.03 -9.35
C VAL A 134 -25.14 -5.54 -9.11
N SER A 135 -25.95 -6.19 -9.93
CA SER A 135 -26.19 -7.65 -9.98
C SER A 135 -25.02 -8.48 -9.43
N TYR A 136 -25.33 -9.48 -8.59
CA TYR A 136 -24.39 -10.35 -7.87
C TYR A 136 -23.21 -10.86 -8.72
N GLU A 137 -23.39 -11.00 -10.04
CA GLU A 137 -22.37 -11.38 -11.02
C GLU A 137 -21.25 -10.35 -11.24
N ASN A 138 -21.47 -9.07 -10.88
CA ASN A 138 -20.55 -7.95 -11.12
C ASN A 138 -19.86 -7.41 -9.85
N GLY A 139 -20.26 -7.85 -8.66
CA GLY A 139 -19.71 -7.35 -7.38
C GLY A 139 -18.20 -7.56 -7.24
N PHE A 140 -17.70 -8.73 -7.67
CA PHE A 140 -16.27 -9.04 -7.64
C PHE A 140 -15.43 -8.18 -8.59
N SER A 141 -15.99 -7.83 -9.76
CA SER A 141 -15.35 -6.95 -10.73
C SER A 141 -15.14 -5.54 -10.16
N ILE A 142 -16.11 -5.02 -9.42
CA ILE A 142 -16.01 -3.70 -8.77
C ILE A 142 -14.87 -3.67 -7.76
N LEU A 143 -14.79 -4.68 -6.90
CA LEU A 143 -13.71 -4.79 -5.90
C LEU A 143 -12.33 -4.88 -6.57
N PHE A 144 -12.23 -5.61 -7.67
CA PHE A 144 -11.01 -5.65 -8.47
C PHE A 144 -10.64 -4.28 -9.05
N PHE A 145 -11.61 -3.53 -9.60
CA PHE A 145 -11.37 -2.18 -10.11
C PHE A 145 -11.00 -1.17 -9.02
N ILE A 146 -11.58 -1.29 -7.83
CA ILE A 146 -11.17 -0.50 -6.65
C ILE A 146 -9.70 -0.77 -6.33
N TRP A 147 -9.29 -2.05 -6.28
CA TRP A 147 -7.89 -2.41 -6.06
C TRP A 147 -6.97 -1.86 -7.16
N ILE A 148 -7.37 -1.91 -8.43
CA ILE A 148 -6.61 -1.27 -9.52
C ILE A 148 -6.47 0.25 -9.29
N GLY A 149 -7.54 0.91 -8.82
CA GLY A 149 -7.51 2.31 -8.41
C GLY A 149 -6.50 2.59 -7.30
N GLU A 150 -6.43 1.72 -6.28
CA GLU A 150 -5.45 1.81 -5.19
C GLU A 150 -4.01 1.64 -5.72
N VAL A 151 -3.76 0.67 -6.60
CA VAL A 151 -2.45 0.46 -7.23
C VAL A 151 -2.01 1.72 -7.98
N ILE A 152 -2.92 2.34 -8.73
CA ILE A 152 -2.65 3.61 -9.44
C ILE A 152 -2.33 4.73 -8.42
N ALA A 153 -3.09 4.83 -7.34
CA ALA A 153 -2.82 5.81 -6.28
C ALA A 153 -1.42 5.65 -5.67
N TYR A 154 -0.99 4.41 -5.37
CA TYR A 154 0.36 4.12 -4.90
C TYR A 154 1.44 4.46 -5.93
N ILE A 155 1.18 4.21 -7.22
CA ILE A 155 2.09 4.62 -8.31
C ILE A 155 2.23 6.15 -8.36
N LEU A 156 1.13 6.89 -8.22
CA LEU A 156 1.15 8.36 -8.22
C LEU A 156 1.89 8.90 -6.99
N LEU A 157 1.64 8.34 -5.81
CA LEU A 157 2.36 8.67 -4.57
C LEU A 157 3.86 8.44 -4.71
N GLY A 158 4.28 7.29 -5.25
CA GLY A 158 5.69 7.00 -5.54
C GLY A 158 6.31 8.03 -6.47
N LYS A 159 5.62 8.44 -7.54
CA LYS A 159 6.12 9.48 -8.44
C LYS A 159 6.29 10.83 -7.75
N ILE A 160 5.37 11.21 -6.87
CA ILE A 160 5.47 12.45 -6.08
C ILE A 160 6.70 12.37 -5.16
N GLU A 161 6.94 11.22 -4.53
CA GLU A 161 8.11 10.99 -3.69
C GLU A 161 9.42 11.06 -4.49
N GLU A 162 9.48 10.51 -5.71
CA GLU A 162 10.66 10.62 -6.58
C GLU A 162 10.99 12.07 -6.94
N ILE A 163 9.99 12.94 -7.14
CA ILE A 163 10.23 14.38 -7.39
C ILE A 163 10.93 15.02 -6.18
N ALA A 164 10.48 14.67 -4.97
CA ALA A 164 11.11 15.16 -3.74
C ALA A 164 12.54 14.59 -3.56
N LEU A 165 12.76 13.31 -3.86
CA LEU A 165 14.07 12.67 -3.79
C LEU A 165 15.04 13.25 -4.81
N LYS A 166 14.61 13.49 -6.05
CA LYS A 166 15.39 14.18 -7.08
C LYS A 166 15.81 15.58 -6.63
N SER A 167 14.89 16.34 -6.05
CA SER A 167 15.20 17.67 -5.51
C SER A 167 16.20 17.63 -4.36
N LYS A 168 16.24 16.54 -3.58
CA LYS A 168 17.11 16.41 -2.40
C LYS A 168 18.50 15.86 -2.73
N TYR A 169 18.59 14.90 -3.65
CA TYR A 169 19.80 14.12 -3.92
C TYR A 169 20.36 14.32 -5.33
N GLY A 170 19.68 15.06 -6.21
CA GLY A 170 20.19 15.42 -7.54
C GLY A 170 20.58 14.22 -8.39
N ASP A 171 21.78 14.26 -8.96
CA ASP A 171 22.29 13.25 -9.89
C ASP A 171 22.46 11.87 -9.24
N ASN A 172 22.80 11.81 -7.96
CA ASN A 172 22.84 10.55 -7.20
C ASN A 172 21.48 9.84 -7.23
N PHE A 173 20.36 10.58 -7.20
CA PHE A 173 19.05 9.93 -7.33
C PHE A 173 18.79 9.46 -8.76
N LEU A 174 19.26 10.19 -9.78
CA LEU A 174 19.08 9.82 -11.18
C LEU A 174 19.81 8.50 -11.51
N GLU A 175 21.06 8.35 -11.07
CA GLU A 175 21.82 7.11 -11.23
C GLU A 175 21.13 5.91 -10.56
N TYR A 176 20.60 6.13 -9.35
CA TYR A 176 19.87 5.12 -8.61
C TYR A 176 18.55 4.76 -9.31
N ARG A 177 17.83 5.77 -9.81
CA ARG A 177 16.58 5.58 -10.54
C ARG A 177 16.77 4.77 -11.82
N ASP A 178 17.88 4.98 -12.51
CA ASP A 178 18.14 4.33 -13.78
C ASP A 178 18.62 2.87 -13.60
N SER A 179 19.13 2.51 -12.43
CA SER A 179 19.61 1.15 -12.11
C SER A 179 18.57 0.23 -11.47
N VAL A 180 17.65 0.77 -10.64
CA VAL A 180 16.69 -0.01 -9.83
C VAL A 180 15.26 0.11 -10.40
N ALA A 181 14.38 -0.88 -10.23
CA ALA A 181 12.99 -0.82 -10.69
C ALA A 181 12.10 0.09 -9.80
N PHE A 182 10.97 0.60 -10.32
CA PHE A 182 10.15 1.58 -9.58
C PHE A 182 9.43 0.97 -8.35
N ILE A 183 8.41 0.14 -8.59
CA ILE A 183 7.61 -0.54 -7.56
C ILE A 183 7.62 -2.06 -7.79
N ILE A 184 7.42 -2.50 -9.02
CA ILE A 184 7.39 -3.93 -9.36
C ILE A 184 8.78 -4.34 -9.85
N PRO A 185 9.44 -5.35 -9.24
CA PRO A 185 10.86 -5.64 -9.44
C PRO A 185 11.24 -6.00 -10.89
N PHE A 186 10.32 -6.61 -11.63
CA PHE A 186 10.54 -7.01 -13.03
C PHE A 186 10.06 -5.98 -14.05
N LEU A 187 9.37 -4.91 -13.63
CA LEU A 187 8.84 -3.89 -14.53
C LEU A 187 9.73 -2.63 -14.51
N LYS A 188 10.71 -2.58 -15.42
CA LYS A 188 11.47 -1.36 -15.67
C LYS A 188 10.68 -0.42 -16.58
N ILE A 189 9.88 0.46 -15.97
CA ILE A 189 9.23 1.55 -16.71
C ILE A 189 10.31 2.57 -17.12
N ARG A 190 10.83 2.44 -18.33
CA ARG A 190 11.72 3.43 -18.94
C ARG A 190 10.84 4.50 -19.59
N ILE A 191 10.68 5.65 -18.93
CA ILE A 191 10.04 6.80 -19.57
C ILE A 191 11.06 7.36 -20.55
N THR A 192 10.90 7.03 -21.84
CA THR A 192 11.64 7.68 -22.92
C THR A 192 11.34 9.16 -22.84
N LYS A 193 12.37 10.00 -22.73
CA LYS A 193 12.20 11.44 -22.95
C LYS A 193 11.62 11.60 -24.36
N ILE A 194 10.41 12.12 -24.45
CA ILE A 194 9.94 12.69 -25.71
C ILE A 194 10.72 14.00 -25.83
N ASP A 195 11.83 13.94 -26.54
CA ASP A 195 12.51 15.15 -26.96
C ASP A 195 11.52 15.92 -27.83
N LYS A 196 11.12 17.10 -27.35
CA LYS A 196 10.32 18.03 -28.14
C LYS A 196 11.20 18.44 -29.33
N ALA A 197 10.83 17.94 -30.52
CA ALA A 197 11.30 18.46 -31.80
C ALA A 197 10.82 19.90 -31.99
#